data_AF-A0A4S2H2E0-F1
#
_entry.id   AF-A0A4S2H2E0-F1
#
_cell.length_a   1.000
_cell.length_b   1.000
_cell.length_c   1.000
_cell.angle_alpha   90.00
_cell.angle_beta   90.00
_cell.angle_gamma   90.00
#
_symmetry.space_group_name_H-M   'P 1'
#
loop_
_entity.id
_entity.type
_entity.pdbx_description
1 polymer ?
#
loop_
_entity_poly.entity_id
_entity_poly.type
_entity_poly.pdbx_seq_one_letter_code
_entity_poly.pdbx_strand_id
1 'polypeptide(L)'
;AVALAAGAVACVFALERELVPEEDRGQISVFVTGPDGVGLDYMEQEVVEIEAVLQPYLDSGVIESAFTVIGRYDLNRIGMTVRLADWESRDISQQDLIAALE
;
A
#
# COMPACT_ATOMS: atom_id res chain seq x y z
N ALA A 1 8.26 42.44 -17.56
CA ALA A 1 9.46 41.59 -17.40
C ALA A 1 9.86 41.42 -15.93
N VAL A 2 10.16 42.50 -15.21
CA VAL A 2 10.63 42.43 -13.80
C VAL A 2 9.60 41.80 -12.84
N ALA A 3 8.31 42.10 -13.00
CA ALA A 3 7.25 41.49 -12.16
C ALA A 3 7.13 39.97 -12.35
N LEU A 4 7.30 39.47 -13.59
CA LEU A 4 7.33 38.03 -13.89
C LEU A 4 8.57 37.36 -13.30
N ALA A 5 9.73 38.02 -13.38
CA ALA A 5 10.96 37.53 -12.78
C ALA A 5 10.87 37.47 -11.23
N ALA A 6 10.30 38.50 -10.61
CA ALA A 6 10.07 38.53 -9.17
C ALA A 6 9.08 37.45 -8.72
N GLY A 7 8.01 37.22 -9.49
CA GLY A 7 7.06 36.13 -9.24
C GLY A 7 7.69 34.75 -9.34
N ALA A 8 8.53 34.51 -10.36
CA ALA A 8 9.24 33.24 -10.53
C ALA A 8 10.20 32.96 -9.35
N VAL A 9 10.94 33.97 -8.91
CA VAL A 9 11.84 33.87 -7.74
C VAL A 9 11.03 33.56 -6.47
N ALA A 10 9.92 34.25 -6.24
CA ALA A 10 9.05 33.99 -5.09
C ALA A 10 8.52 32.54 -5.09
N CYS A 11 8.07 32.01 -6.23
CA CYS A 11 7.63 30.62 -6.33
C CYS A 11 8.73 29.61 -6.00
N VAL A 12 9.96 29.83 -6.47
CA VAL A 12 11.09 28.92 -6.18
C VAL A 12 11.43 28.86 -4.70
N PHE A 13 11.25 29.97 -3.96
CA PHE A 13 11.46 30.02 -2.52
C PHE A 13 10.24 29.55 -1.70
N ALA A 14 9.05 29.57 -2.29
CA ALA A 14 7.82 29.06 -1.67
C ALA A 14 7.64 27.55 -1.86
N LEU A 15 8.35 26.93 -2.81
CA LEU A 15 8.25 25.50 -3.06
C LEU A 15 8.94 24.71 -1.95
N GLU A 16 8.17 23.87 -1.25
CA GLU A 16 8.69 22.93 -0.27
C GLU A 16 9.64 21.95 -0.95
N ARG A 17 10.82 21.78 -0.35
CA ARG A 17 11.90 20.96 -0.91
C ARG A 17 11.85 19.58 -0.27
N GLU A 18 10.90 18.75 -0.68
CA GLU A 18 10.91 17.33 -0.38
C GLU A 18 11.79 16.61 -1.42
N LEU A 19 12.79 15.83 -0.98
CA LEU A 19 13.69 15.13 -1.90
C LEU A 19 12.96 14.00 -2.67
N VAL A 20 11.91 13.43 -2.07
CA VAL A 20 10.99 12.47 -2.67
C VAL A 20 9.63 12.71 -2.02
N PRO A 21 8.63 13.30 -2.72
CA PRO A 21 7.28 13.40 -2.18
C PRO A 21 6.74 12.00 -1.86
N GLU A 22 5.89 11.89 -0.85
CA GLU A 22 5.18 10.64 -0.57
C GLU A 22 4.35 10.26 -1.80
N GLU A 23 4.81 9.24 -2.51
CA GLU A 23 4.23 8.78 -3.76
C GLU A 23 3.22 7.68 -3.46
N ASP A 24 2.00 7.84 -3.96
CA ASP A 24 1.04 6.75 -4.03
C ASP A 24 1.28 5.95 -5.31
N ARG A 25 1.72 4.70 -5.15
CA ARG A 25 2.10 3.81 -6.26
C ARG A 25 0.97 2.87 -6.67
N GLY A 26 -0.21 3.00 -6.05
CA GLY A 26 -1.36 2.14 -6.32
C GLY A 26 -1.12 0.66 -5.97
N GLN A 27 -0.14 0.36 -5.11
CA GLN A 27 0.16 -1.01 -4.72
C GLN A 27 0.75 -1.10 -3.31
N ILE A 28 0.27 -2.08 -2.54
CA ILE A 28 0.79 -2.45 -1.23
C ILE A 28 1.34 -3.88 -1.30
N SER A 29 2.47 -4.11 -0.65
CA SER A 29 3.04 -5.45 -0.48
C SER A 29 3.03 -5.82 1.00
N VAL A 30 2.33 -6.90 1.33
CA VAL A 30 2.21 -7.42 2.69
C VAL A 30 3.02 -8.70 2.80
N PHE A 31 3.86 -8.77 3.82
CA PHE A 31 4.69 -9.94 4.12
C PHE A 31 4.38 -10.42 5.53
N VAL A 32 3.96 -11.68 5.66
CA VAL A 32 3.66 -12.29 6.95
C VAL A 32 4.56 -13.49 7.17
N THR A 33 5.10 -13.59 8.38
CA THR A 33 5.95 -14.71 8.82
C THR A 33 5.29 -15.35 10.03
N GLY A 34 4.86 -16.59 9.87
CA GLY A 34 4.30 -17.41 10.93
C GLY A 34 5.39 -18.06 11.80
N PRO A 35 4.99 -18.74 12.89
CA PRO A 35 5.92 -19.42 13.79
C PRO A 35 6.77 -20.49 13.09
N ASP A 36 7.96 -20.78 13.63
CA ASP A 36 8.81 -21.84 13.09
C ASP A 36 8.15 -23.22 13.23
N GLY A 37 8.20 -24.02 12.18
CA GLY A 37 7.67 -25.39 12.16
C GLY A 37 6.18 -25.52 11.85
N VAL A 38 5.48 -24.42 11.52
CA VAL A 38 4.10 -24.48 11.02
C VAL A 38 4.06 -24.87 9.54
N GLY A 39 2.98 -25.54 9.13
CA GLY A 39 2.76 -25.98 7.75
C GLY A 39 1.88 -25.01 6.95
N LEU A 40 1.64 -25.37 5.69
CA LEU A 40 0.76 -24.60 4.79
C LEU A 40 -0.65 -24.44 5.35
N ASP A 41 -1.21 -25.50 5.95
CA ASP A 41 -2.57 -25.49 6.50
C ASP A 41 -2.76 -24.41 7.58
N TYR A 42 -1.71 -24.12 8.36
CA TYR A 42 -1.73 -23.05 9.36
C TYR A 42 -1.71 -21.69 8.67
N MET A 43 -0.79 -21.49 7.73
CA MET A 43 -0.68 -20.23 7.01
C MET A 43 -1.91 -19.93 6.16
N GLU A 44 -2.59 -20.94 5.63
CA GLU A 44 -3.86 -20.77 4.90
C GLU A 44 -4.95 -20.18 5.78
N GLN A 45 -5.03 -20.57 7.05
CA GLN A 45 -5.96 -19.97 8.01
C GLN A 45 -5.62 -18.50 8.30
N GLU A 46 -4.33 -18.19 8.47
CA GLU A 46 -3.87 -16.81 8.66
C GLU A 46 -4.20 -15.93 7.45
N VAL A 47 -4.10 -16.45 6.23
CA VAL A 47 -4.52 -15.72 5.01
C VAL A 47 -6.00 -15.37 5.06
N VAL A 48 -6.87 -16.27 5.52
CA VAL A 48 -8.31 -16.00 5.64
C VAL A 48 -8.58 -14.81 6.57
N GLU A 49 -7.83 -14.69 7.67
CA GLU A 49 -7.96 -13.55 8.58
C GLU A 49 -7.51 -12.25 7.92
N ILE A 50 -6.38 -12.26 7.21
CA ILE A 50 -5.89 -11.09 6.47
C ILE A 50 -6.90 -10.67 5.38
N GLU A 51 -7.43 -11.63 4.63
CA GLU A 51 -8.43 -11.37 3.60
C GLU A 51 -9.70 -10.78 4.20
N ALA A 52 -10.14 -11.23 5.37
CA ALA A 52 -11.31 -10.68 6.06
C ALA A 52 -11.13 -9.19 6.43
N VAL A 53 -9.91 -8.78 6.79
CA VAL A 53 -9.58 -7.36 7.05
C VAL A 53 -9.57 -6.55 5.75
N LEU A 54 -9.13 -7.14 4.64
CA LEU A 54 -9.08 -6.47 3.34
C LEU A 54 -10.44 -6.43 2.61
N GLN A 55 -11.37 -7.32 2.94
CA GLN A 55 -12.68 -7.43 2.30
C GLN A 55 -13.46 -6.10 2.20
N PRO A 56 -13.56 -5.27 3.27
CA PRO A 56 -14.27 -4.00 3.17
C PRO A 56 -13.70 -3.05 2.10
N TYR A 57 -12.39 -3.09 1.88
CA TYR A 57 -11.70 -2.25 0.90
C TYR A 57 -11.82 -2.81 -0.53
N LEU A 58 -11.99 -4.13 -0.67
CA LEU A 58 -12.37 -4.77 -1.93
C LEU A 58 -13.82 -4.40 -2.30
N ASP A 59 -14.73 -4.52 -1.34
CA ASP A 59 -16.15 -4.18 -1.53
C ASP A 59 -16.36 -2.70 -1.85
N SER A 60 -15.56 -1.81 -1.26
CA SER A 60 -15.61 -0.37 -1.54
C SER A 60 -14.92 0.02 -2.85
N GLY A 61 -14.23 -0.91 -3.52
CA GLY A 61 -13.48 -0.65 -4.75
C GLY A 61 -12.17 0.13 -4.55
N VAL A 62 -11.71 0.30 -3.30
CA VAL A 62 -10.40 0.92 -3.00
C VAL A 62 -9.28 -0.04 -3.42
N ILE A 63 -9.47 -1.34 -3.20
CA ILE A 63 -8.61 -2.41 -3.68
C ILE A 63 -9.24 -3.00 -4.95
N GLU A 64 -8.49 -3.03 -6.05
CA GLU A 64 -8.93 -3.67 -7.29
C GLU A 64 -8.70 -5.19 -7.26
N SER A 65 -7.56 -5.62 -6.70
CA SER A 65 -7.21 -7.04 -6.60
C SER A 65 -6.16 -7.30 -5.55
N ALA A 66 -6.20 -8.49 -4.97
CA ALA A 66 -5.15 -9.03 -4.11
C ALA A 66 -4.62 -10.33 -4.70
N PHE A 67 -3.30 -10.50 -4.68
CA PHE A 67 -2.61 -11.69 -5.14
C PHE A 67 -1.74 -12.23 -4.01
N THR A 68 -1.99 -13.47 -3.60
CA THR A 68 -1.34 -14.07 -2.43
C THR A 68 -0.53 -15.29 -2.83
N VAL A 69 0.67 -15.41 -2.26
CA VAL A 69 1.54 -16.58 -2.38
C VAL A 69 1.88 -17.07 -0.99
N ILE A 70 1.50 -18.32 -0.70
CA ILE A 70 1.77 -19.00 0.57
C ILE A 70 2.91 -19.98 0.37
N GLY A 71 3.83 -20.06 1.33
CA GLY A 71 4.89 -21.05 1.34
C GLY A 71 6.09 -20.73 0.45
N ARG A 72 6.26 -19.47 0.02
CA ARG A 72 7.37 -19.10 -0.87
C ARG A 72 8.69 -19.16 -0.11
N TYR A 73 9.60 -20.03 -0.57
CA TYR A 73 10.90 -20.34 0.04
C TYR A 73 10.83 -21.08 1.39
N ASP A 74 9.83 -20.78 2.21
CA ASP A 74 9.54 -21.43 3.50
C ASP A 74 8.03 -21.57 3.68
N LEU A 75 7.56 -22.66 4.30
CA LEU A 75 6.14 -22.97 4.50
C LEU A 75 5.45 -21.98 5.43
N ASN A 76 6.19 -21.30 6.31
CA ASN A 76 5.68 -20.31 7.26
C ASN A 76 5.59 -18.88 6.71
N ARG A 77 5.69 -18.67 5.39
CA ARG A 77 5.71 -17.33 4.79
C ARG A 77 4.51 -17.08 3.89
N ILE A 78 3.96 -15.87 4.00
CA ILE A 78 2.97 -15.33 3.06
C ILE A 78 3.56 -14.07 2.43
N GLY A 79 3.46 -13.98 1.10
CA GLY A 79 3.66 -12.74 0.37
C GLY A 79 2.38 -12.38 -0.38
N MET A 80 1.85 -11.19 -0.12
CA MET A 80 0.63 -10.70 -0.75
C MET A 80 0.92 -9.36 -1.44
N THR A 81 0.42 -9.23 -2.66
CA THR A 81 0.46 -8.00 -3.44
C THR A 81 -0.97 -7.51 -3.65
N VAL A 82 -1.26 -6.34 -3.11
CA VAL A 82 -2.56 -5.68 -3.19
C VAL A 82 -2.46 -4.52 -4.18
N ARG A 83 -3.29 -4.52 -5.22
CA ARG A 83 -3.40 -3.41 -6.18
C ARG A 83 -4.57 -2.53 -5.79
N LEU A 84 -4.30 -1.24 -5.65
CA LEU A 84 -5.29 -0.21 -5.35
C LEU A 84 -5.86 0.36 -6.64
N ALA A 85 -7.08 0.88 -6.55
CA ALA A 85 -7.65 1.69 -7.62
C ALA A 85 -6.83 2.97 -7.83
N ASP A 86 -7.01 3.59 -8.99
CA ASP A 86 -6.31 4.83 -9.32
C ASP A 86 -6.59 5.91 -8.26
N TRP A 87 -5.58 6.71 -7.93
CA TRP A 87 -5.62 7.68 -6.84
C TRP A 87 -6.77 8.70 -6.94
N GLU A 88 -7.28 9.00 -8.14
CA GLU A 88 -8.39 9.93 -8.40
C GLU A 88 -9.74 9.29 -8.07
N SER A 89 -9.78 7.96 -7.93
CA SER A 89 -11.00 7.19 -7.73
C SER A 89 -11.24 6.77 -6.28
N ARG A 90 -10.37 7.19 -5.35
CA ARG A 90 -10.43 6.82 -3.94
C ARG A 90 -10.13 8.00 -3.02
N ASP A 91 -10.79 7.99 -1.86
CA ASP A 91 -10.65 9.03 -0.84
C ASP A 91 -9.56 8.72 0.21
N ILE A 92 -8.91 7.55 0.11
CA ILE A 92 -7.87 7.07 1.03
C ILE A 92 -6.55 6.89 0.28
N SER A 93 -5.45 7.39 0.85
CA SER A 93 -4.11 7.20 0.29
C SER A 93 -3.57 5.79 0.58
N GLN A 94 -2.55 5.37 -0.16
CA GLN A 94 -1.84 4.12 0.12
C GLN A 94 -1.26 4.12 1.54
N GLN A 95 -0.73 5.25 2.00
CA GLN A 95 -0.12 5.40 3.32
C GLN A 95 -1.17 5.29 4.43
N ASP A 96 -2.32 5.95 4.26
CA ASP A 96 -3.43 5.87 5.22
C ASP A 96 -3.97 4.43 5.33
N LEU A 97 -4.05 3.73 4.19
CA LEU A 97 -4.46 2.33 4.18
C LEU A 97 -3.44 1.44 4.90
N ILE A 98 -2.13 1.67 4.71
CA ILE A 98 -1.09 0.96 5.46
C ILE A 98 -1.24 1.22 6.96
N ALA A 99 -1.42 2.47 7.37
CA ALA A 99 -1.58 2.86 8.77
C ALA A 99 -2.85 2.28 9.42
N ALA A 100 -3.90 2.05 8.64
CA ALA A 100 -5.13 1.41 9.11
C ALA A 100 -4.98 -0.11 9.33
N LEU A 101 -3.93 -0.73 8.78
CA LEU A 101 -3.65 -2.16 8.86
C LEU A 101 -2.54 -2.53 9.87
N GLU A 102 -1.89 -1.55 10.48
CA GLU A 102 -0.98 -1.74 11.63
C GLU A 102 -1.74 -2.00 12.95
#